data_AF-A0A919UZR9-F1
#
_entry.id   AF-A0A919UZR9-F1
#
_cell.length_a   1.000
_cell.length_b   1.000
_cell.length_c   1.000
_cell.angle_alpha   90.00
_cell.angle_beta   90.00
_cell.angle_gamma   90.00
#
_symmetry.space_group_name_H-M   'P 1'
#
loop_
_entity.id
_entity.type
_entity.pdbx_description
1 polymer ?
#
loop_
_entity_poly.entity_id
_entity_poly.type
_entity_poly.pdbx_seq_one_letter_code
_entity_poly.pdbx_strand_id
1 'polypeptide(L)'
;MALAGIIYVLRTGVAWRDVPASVIGCSGVTCWRRLRDWTEAGVWPRLHQLLLSELRAAGLLDLEAAAIDGSHVRALKGGTMSGRRRSIAAGPAPSTT
;
A
#
# COMPACT_ATOMS: atom_id res chain seq x y z
N MET A 1 -19.29 9.27 4.79
CA MET A 1 -19.76 7.86 4.83
C MET A 1 -18.72 6.92 4.21
N ALA A 2 -18.47 6.96 2.90
CA ALA A 2 -17.52 6.05 2.24
C ALA A 2 -16.08 6.15 2.76
N LEU A 3 -15.53 7.38 2.87
CA LEU A 3 -14.18 7.58 3.41
C LEU A 3 -14.03 7.04 4.83
N ALA A 4 -15.04 7.24 5.70
CA ALA A 4 -15.05 6.71 7.06
C ALA A 4 -15.00 5.18 7.08
N GLY A 5 -15.76 4.52 6.19
CA GLY A 5 -15.71 3.06 6.03
C GLY A 5 -14.36 2.54 5.52
N ILE A 6 -13.73 3.27 4.58
CA ILE A 6 -12.39 2.93 4.07
C ILE A 6 -11.36 3.02 5.20
N ILE A 7 -11.35 4.13 5.95
CA ILE A 7 -10.45 4.32 7.10
C ILE A 7 -10.70 3.27 8.18
N TYR A 8 -11.97 2.92 8.44
CA TYR A 8 -12.32 1.88 9.41
C TYR A 8 -11.69 0.53 9.04
N VAL A 9 -11.81 0.10 7.78
CA VAL A 9 -11.19 -1.15 7.30
C VAL A 9 -9.67 -1.08 7.37
N LEU A 10 -9.06 0.04 6.99
CA LEU A 10 -7.60 0.21 7.09
C LEU A 10 -7.09 0.13 8.53
N ARG A 11 -7.85 0.65 9.50
CA ARG A 11 -7.46 0.65 10.92
C ARG A 11 -7.69 -0.70 11.61
N THR A 12 -8.74 -1.43 11.22
CA THR A 12 -9.19 -2.63 11.94
C THR A 12 -8.88 -3.94 11.22
N GLY A 13 -8.62 -3.90 9.91
CA GLY A 13 -8.36 -5.09 9.10
C GLY A 13 -9.58 -5.98 8.86
N VAL A 14 -10.79 -5.57 9.25
CA VAL A 14 -12.01 -6.38 9.04
C VAL A 14 -12.34 -6.52 7.56
N ALA A 15 -13.02 -7.61 7.21
CA ALA A 15 -13.52 -7.75 5.84
C ALA A 15 -14.58 -6.68 5.55
N TRP A 16 -14.70 -6.27 4.28
CA TRP A 16 -15.69 -5.28 3.84
C TRP A 16 -17.14 -5.65 4.18
N ARG A 17 -17.45 -6.94 4.31
CA ARG A 17 -18.80 -7.42 4.70
C ARG A 17 -19.09 -7.21 6.18
N ASP A 18 -18.06 -7.08 7.01
CA ASP A 18 -18.17 -6.99 8.46
C ASP A 18 -18.09 -5.54 8.96
N VAL A 19 -18.08 -4.57 8.04
CA VAL A 19 -18.13 -3.15 8.37
C VAL A 19 -19.51 -2.82 8.99
N PRO A 20 -19.57 -2.23 10.20
CA PRO A 20 -20.83 -1.94 10.88
C PRO A 20 -21.56 -0.77 10.19
N ALA A 21 -22.43 -1.10 9.23
CA ALA A 21 -23.12 -0.13 8.39
C ALA A 21 -24.00 0.85 9.20
N SER A 22 -24.55 0.45 10.35
CA SER A 22 -25.32 1.33 11.24
C SER A 22 -24.49 2.46 11.86
N VAL A 23 -23.19 2.23 12.07
CA VAL A 23 -22.27 3.21 12.66
C VAL A 23 -21.59 4.04 11.57
N ILE A 24 -21.15 3.40 10.48
CA ILE A 24 -20.45 4.05 9.36
C ILE A 24 -21.42 4.79 8.43
N GLY A 25 -22.67 4.33 8.36
CA GLY A 25 -23.72 4.80 7.45
C GLY A 25 -23.46 4.52 5.96
N CYS A 26 -22.52 3.62 5.63
CA CYS A 26 -22.48 2.88 4.36
C CYS A 26 -22.17 1.41 4.60
N SER A 27 -22.67 0.52 3.73
CA SER A 27 -22.18 -0.86 3.69
C SER A 27 -20.73 -0.87 3.25
N GLY A 28 -19.90 -1.75 3.81
CA GLY A 28 -18.49 -1.81 3.41
C GLY A 28 -18.30 -2.16 1.93
N VAL A 29 -19.25 -2.86 1.28
CA VAL A 29 -19.25 -3.06 -0.19
C VAL A 29 -19.37 -1.72 -0.93
N THR A 30 -20.24 -0.81 -0.49
CA THR A 30 -20.35 0.54 -1.05
C THR A 30 -19.06 1.32 -0.85
N CYS A 31 -18.47 1.22 0.34
CA CYS A 31 -17.24 1.93 0.65
C CYS A 31 -16.05 1.35 -0.18
N TRP A 32 -16.00 0.04 -0.45
CA TRP A 32 -15.02 -0.60 -1.36
C TRP A 32 -15.18 -0.16 -2.82
N ARG A 33 -16.41 -0.15 -3.36
CA ARG A 33 -16.65 0.35 -4.73
C ARG A 33 -16.15 1.79 -4.86
N ARG A 34 -16.44 2.61 -3.85
CA ARG A 34 -15.94 3.99 -3.82
C ARG A 34 -14.42 4.07 -3.78
N LEU A 35 -13.76 3.22 -2.98
CA LEU A 35 -12.29 3.14 -2.95
C LEU A 35 -11.74 2.86 -4.34
N ARG A 36 -12.28 1.86 -5.04
CA ARG A 36 -11.87 1.51 -6.41
C ARG A 36 -12.06 2.70 -7.37
N ASP A 37 -13.26 3.27 -7.41
CA ASP A 37 -13.58 4.35 -8.36
C ASP A 37 -12.72 5.59 -8.09
N TRP A 38 -12.39 5.89 -6.82
CA TRP A 38 -11.49 6.97 -6.44
C TRP A 38 -10.03 6.71 -6.77
N THR A 39 -9.59 5.45 -6.67
CA THR A 39 -8.26 5.05 -7.12
C THR A 39 -8.13 5.24 -8.62
N GLU A 40 -9.11 4.79 -9.41
CA GLU A 40 -9.13 4.97 -10.87
C GLU A 40 -9.18 6.46 -11.26
N ALA A 41 -9.92 7.27 -10.51
CA ALA A 41 -9.98 8.73 -10.72
C ALA A 41 -8.77 9.50 -10.19
N GLY A 42 -7.77 8.85 -9.58
CA GLY A 42 -6.57 9.52 -9.06
C GLY A 42 -6.82 10.43 -7.86
N VAL A 43 -7.85 10.14 -7.05
CA VAL A 43 -8.21 10.96 -5.88
C VAL A 43 -7.13 10.91 -4.80
N TRP A 44 -6.55 9.74 -4.55
CA TRP A 44 -5.59 9.56 -3.43
C TRP A 44 -4.31 10.37 -3.59
N PRO A 45 -3.61 10.37 -4.74
CA PRO A 45 -2.44 11.22 -4.92
C PRO A 45 -2.74 12.71 -4.74
N ARG A 46 -3.89 13.18 -5.26
CA ARG A 46 -4.30 14.58 -5.14
C ARG A 46 -4.63 14.96 -3.70
N LEU A 47 -5.37 14.10 -3.00
CA LEU A 47 -5.70 14.30 -1.59
C LEU A 47 -4.43 14.32 -0.72
N HIS A 48 -3.48 13.44 -1.00
CA HIS A 48 -2.21 13.38 -0.28
C HIS A 48 -1.40 14.67 -0.46
N GLN A 49 -1.29 15.18 -1.69
CA GLN A 49 -0.62 16.46 -1.97
C GLN A 49 -1.27 17.63 -1.23
N LEU A 50 -2.61 17.70 -1.25
CA LEU A 50 -3.35 18.74 -0.54
C LEU A 50 -3.11 18.67 0.98
N LEU A 51 -3.18 17.47 1.56
CA LEU A 51 -2.92 17.30 2.99
C LEU A 51 -1.51 17.73 3.37
N LEU A 52 -0.50 17.37 2.57
CA LEU A 52 0.88 17.79 2.79
C LEU A 52 1.04 19.31 2.67
N SER A 53 0.37 19.97 1.73
CA SER A 53 0.44 21.42 1.61
C SER A 53 -0.19 22.12 2.81
N GLU A 54 -1.33 21.64 3.30
CA GLU A 54 -2.00 22.20 4.49
C GLU A 54 -1.15 22.00 5.75
N LEU A 55 -0.59 20.80 5.95
CA LEU A 55 0.27 20.52 7.10
C LEU A 55 1.54 21.36 7.09
N ARG A 56 2.14 21.57 5.90
CA ARG A 56 3.28 22.46 5.74
C ARG A 56 2.92 23.90 6.05
N ALA A 57 1.79 24.40 5.55
CA ALA A 57 1.33 25.76 5.82
C ALA A 57 1.03 25.98 7.30
N ALA A 58 0.54 24.95 8.00
CA ALA A 58 0.28 24.98 9.43
C ALA A 58 1.54 24.77 10.31
N GLY A 59 2.71 24.50 9.72
CA GLY A 59 3.93 24.18 10.47
C GLY A 59 3.87 22.85 11.23
N LEU A 60 2.97 21.94 10.84
CA LEU A 60 2.75 20.63 11.48
C LEU A 60 3.47 19.48 10.76
N LEU A 61 4.27 19.80 9.75
CA LEU A 61 5.03 18.81 8.99
C LEU A 61 6.49 18.82 9.47
N ASP A 62 6.88 17.78 10.22
CA ASP A 62 8.27 17.52 10.53
C ASP A 62 9.00 17.05 9.26
N LEU A 63 10.09 17.74 8.93
CA LEU A 63 10.93 17.47 7.75
C LEU A 63 12.36 17.08 8.14
N GLU A 64 12.67 16.95 9.43
CA GLU A 64 14.00 16.53 9.89
C GLU A 64 14.25 15.04 9.62
N ALA A 65 13.17 14.24 9.63
CA ALA A 65 13.23 12.81 9.35
C ALA A 65 12.16 12.39 8.33
N ALA A 66 12.55 11.51 7.40
CA ALA A 66 11.64 10.92 6.42
C ALA A 66 11.78 9.39 6.43
N ALA A 67 10.67 8.69 6.62
CA ALA A 67 10.61 7.23 6.47
C ALA A 67 10.17 6.89 5.04
N ILE A 68 10.98 6.08 4.35
CA ILE A 68 10.66 5.57 3.01
C ILE A 68 10.19 4.14 3.18
N ASP A 69 8.93 3.87 2.80
CA ASP A 69 8.37 2.53 2.75
C ASP A 69 8.16 2.09 1.29
N GLY A 70 8.15 0.79 1.06
CA GLY A 70 7.99 0.19 -0.25
C GLY A 70 7.27 -1.16 -0.16
N SER A 71 6.37 -1.41 -1.10
CA SER A 71 5.72 -2.72 -1.22
C SER A 71 6.45 -3.60 -2.23
N HIS A 72 6.77 -4.82 -1.84
CA HIS A 72 7.29 -5.84 -2.76
C HIS A 72 6.15 -6.74 -3.24
N VAL A 73 5.81 -6.65 -4.53
CA VAL A 73 4.81 -7.53 -5.15
C VAL A 73 5.54 -8.61 -5.97
N ARG A 74 5.19 -9.88 -5.78
CA ARG A 74 5.76 -10.97 -6.57
C ARG A 74 5.34 -10.82 -8.04
N ALA A 75 6.31 -10.94 -8.95
CA ALA A 75 6.04 -11.13 -10.36
C ALA A 75 5.51 -12.57 -10.57
N LEU A 76 4.19 -12.74 -10.51
CA LEU A 76 3.54 -14.06 -10.65
C LEU A 76 3.62 -14.60 -12.09
N LYS A 77 3.77 -13.70 -13.07
CA LYS A 77 3.99 -14.06 -14.48
C LYS A 77 5.47 -13.87 -14.78
N GLY A 78 6.20 -14.96 -14.99
CA GLY A 78 7.62 -14.92 -15.36
C GLY A 78 7.83 -14.25 -16.72
N GLY A 79 8.99 -13.62 -16.93
CA GLY A 79 9.41 -13.14 -18.25
C GLY A 79 9.83 -14.29 -19.15
N THR A 80 9.79 -14.10 -20.47
CA THR A 80 10.28 -15.07 -21.47
C THR A 80 11.80 -15.23 -21.43
N MET A 81 12.52 -14.28 -20.85
CA MET A 81 13.96 -14.36 -20.64
C MET A 81 14.30 -14.71 -19.20
N SER A 82 14.93 -15.87 -19.01
CA SER A 82 15.65 -16.18 -17.78
C SER A 82 17.06 -15.59 -17.88
N GLY A 83 17.35 -14.52 -17.13
CA GLY A 83 18.74 -14.11 -16.89
C GLY A 83 19.49 -15.26 -16.19
N ARG A 84 20.74 -15.52 -16.59
CA ARG A 84 21.57 -16.54 -15.94
C ARG A 84 21.73 -16.17 -14.45
N ARG A 85 21.12 -16.94 -13.56
CA ARG A 85 21.29 -16.77 -12.11
C ARG A 85 22.75 -17.09 -11.78
N ARG A 86 23.45 -16.19 -11.08
CA ARG A 86 24.76 -16.53 -10.51
C ARG A 86 24.53 -17.61 -9.45
N SER A 87 25.31 -18.69 -9.55
CA SER A 87 25.32 -19.73 -8.52
C SER A 87 25.79 -19.11 -7.21
N ILE A 88 25.05 -19.38 -6.14
CA ILE A 88 25.43 -19.07 -4.75
C ILE A 88 25.99 -20.30 -4.04
N ALA A 89 26.08 -21.45 -4.74
CA ALA A 89 26.69 -22.64 -4.18
C ALA A 89 28.17 -22.36 -3.90
N ALA A 90 28.62 -22.70 -2.69
CA ALA A 90 30.03 -22.67 -2.35
C ALA A 90 30.79 -23.60 -3.32
N GLY A 91 31.90 -23.11 -3.86
CA GLY A 91 32.77 -23.92 -4.71
C GLY A 91 33.39 -25.08 -3.92
N PRO A 92 33.81 -26.16 -4.60
CA PRO A 92 34.52 -27.25 -3.94
C PRO A 92 35.79 -26.73 -3.25
N ALA A 93 36.00 -27.13 -2.01
CA ALA A 93 37.25 -26.83 -1.30
C ALA A 93 38.41 -27.62 -1.93
N PRO A 94 39.63 -27.06 -2.03
CA PRO A 94 40.79 -27.79 -2.54
C PRO A 94 41.14 -28.94 -1.60
N SER A 95 41.36 -30.14 -2.16
CA SER A 95 41.88 -31.27 -1.41
C SER A 95 43.33 -31.01 -1.03
N THR A 96 43.65 -31.08 0.26
CA THR A 96 45.02 -31.13 0.75
C THR A 96 45.46 -32.58 0.83
N THR A 97 46.50 -32.94 0.08
CA THR A 97 47.30 -34.16 0.25
C THR A 97 48.72 -33.73 0.55
#